data_AF-A0A955P584-F1
#
_entry.id   AF-A0A955P584-F1
#
_cell.length_a   1.000
_cell.length_b   1.000
_cell.length_c   1.000
_cell.angle_alpha   90.00
_cell.angle_beta   90.00
_cell.angle_gamma   90.00
#
_symmetry.space_group_name_H-M   'P 1'
#
loop_
_entity.id
_entity.type
_entity.pdbx_description
1 polymer ?
#
loop_
_entity_poly.entity_id
_entity_poly.type
_entity_poly.pdbx_seq_one_letter_code
_entity_poly.pdbx_strand_id
1 'polypeptide(L)'
;APGKRVFAGFIRDLREEVDRTKSDRGQISFNDMILHLYSALQPENPASERFLTELRNRFRYGLVDEFQDTDAAQWGIFRRIFLESKKGNRLFLIGDPKQSIYRFRGADVQTYLEAKEEILNSPEGAGYTLDTNWRSTPELIEGFNRLFSKDNGWFRPESKIEHRDCAAPPEDLRKSFLLEDPTGTRAINLIQMTEGIG
;
A
#
# COMPACT_ATOMS: atom_id res chain seq x y z
N ALA A 1 8.89 29.61 -19.40
CA ALA A 1 8.41 30.08 -20.72
C ALA A 1 6.92 30.44 -20.63
N PRO A 2 6.46 31.51 -21.29
CA PRO A 2 5.07 31.99 -21.24
C PRO A 2 4.01 30.91 -21.50
N GLY A 3 4.28 30.00 -22.46
CA GLY A 3 3.37 28.90 -22.79
C GLY A 3 3.09 27.92 -21.64
N LYS A 4 4.04 27.69 -20.72
CA LYS A 4 3.81 26.82 -19.55
C LYS A 4 2.80 27.44 -18.57
N ARG A 5 2.76 28.78 -18.44
CA ARG A 5 1.82 29.48 -17.57
C ARG A 5 0.40 29.48 -18.14
N VAL A 6 0.27 29.68 -19.45
CA VAL A 6 -1.03 29.62 -20.14
C VAL A 6 -1.63 28.21 -20.04
N PHE A 7 -0.82 27.19 -20.29
CA PHE A 7 -1.26 25.79 -20.16
C PHE A 7 -1.65 25.44 -18.72
N ALA A 8 -0.86 25.84 -17.72
CA ALA A 8 -1.20 25.63 -16.32
C ALA A 8 -2.50 26.35 -15.92
N GLY A 9 -2.73 27.58 -16.41
CA GLY A 9 -3.98 28.31 -16.22
C GLY A 9 -5.17 27.56 -16.80
N PHE A 10 -5.07 27.11 -18.06
CA PHE A 10 -6.12 26.34 -18.71
C PHE A 10 -6.48 25.05 -17.96
N ILE A 11 -5.49 24.28 -17.50
CA ILE A 11 -5.73 23.03 -16.75
C ILE A 11 -6.43 23.31 -15.42
N ARG A 12 -6.07 24.39 -14.73
CA ARG A 12 -6.76 24.81 -13.51
C ARG A 12 -8.21 25.18 -13.80
N ASP A 13 -8.44 26.04 -14.77
CA ASP A 13 -9.78 26.53 -15.10
C ASP A 13 -10.69 25.36 -15.56
N LEU A 14 -10.14 24.38 -16.31
CA LEU A 14 -10.85 23.15 -16.68
C LEU A 14 -11.22 22.30 -15.46
N ARG A 15 -10.31 22.15 -14.48
CA ARG A 15 -10.59 21.39 -13.26
C ARG A 15 -11.71 22.05 -12.46
N GLU A 16 -11.66 23.37 -12.30
CA GLU A 16 -12.70 24.14 -11.62
C GLU A 16 -14.06 23.99 -12.30
N GLU A 17 -14.11 24.00 -13.64
CA GLU A 17 -15.34 23.78 -14.40
C GLU A 17 -15.91 22.37 -14.20
N VAL A 18 -15.05 21.35 -14.21
CA VAL A 18 -15.44 19.96 -13.96
C VAL A 18 -15.98 19.80 -12.55
N ASP A 19 -15.32 20.37 -11.56
CA ASP A 19 -15.74 20.31 -10.16
C ASP A 19 -17.07 21.05 -9.94
N ARG A 20 -17.25 22.23 -10.55
CA ARG A 20 -18.52 22.97 -10.54
C ARG A 20 -19.64 22.15 -11.16
N THR A 21 -19.42 21.59 -12.35
CA THR A 21 -20.42 20.78 -13.05
C THR A 21 -20.84 19.56 -12.24
N LYS A 22 -19.89 18.87 -11.59
CA LYS A 22 -20.19 17.74 -10.70
C LYS A 22 -21.02 18.20 -9.50
N SER A 23 -20.64 19.31 -8.87
CA SER A 23 -21.34 19.88 -7.72
C SER A 23 -22.79 20.28 -8.06
N ASP A 24 -22.99 20.99 -9.17
CA ASP A 24 -24.32 21.43 -9.63
C ASP A 24 -25.26 20.24 -9.90
N ARG A 25 -24.70 19.07 -10.21
CA ARG A 25 -25.42 17.82 -10.48
C ARG A 25 -25.47 16.88 -9.26
N GLY A 26 -24.88 17.26 -8.13
CA GLY A 26 -24.80 16.41 -6.94
C GLY A 26 -24.01 15.11 -7.17
N GLN A 27 -23.03 15.12 -8.08
CA GLN A 27 -22.23 13.95 -8.45
C GLN A 27 -20.89 13.94 -7.70
N ILE A 28 -20.46 12.75 -7.29
CA ILE A 28 -19.16 12.51 -6.64
C ILE A 28 -18.51 11.33 -7.34
N SER A 29 -17.29 11.51 -7.85
CA SER A 29 -16.48 10.42 -8.41
C SER A 29 -15.69 9.70 -7.31
N PHE A 30 -15.16 8.51 -7.60
CA PHE A 30 -14.29 7.78 -6.66
C PHE A 30 -13.06 8.60 -6.25
N ASN A 31 -12.48 9.34 -7.20
CA ASN A 31 -11.35 10.22 -6.91
C ASN A 31 -11.76 11.37 -5.98
N ASP A 32 -12.95 11.93 -6.19
CA ASP A 32 -13.48 12.99 -5.32
C ASP A 32 -13.69 12.48 -3.89
N MET A 33 -14.11 11.23 -3.70
CA MET A 33 -14.25 10.66 -2.35
C MET A 33 -12.92 10.67 -1.58
N ILE A 34 -11.83 10.26 -2.22
CA ILE A 34 -10.49 10.27 -1.63
C ILE A 34 -10.04 11.71 -1.36
N LEU A 35 -10.15 12.59 -2.35
CA LEU A 35 -9.71 13.98 -2.21
C LEU A 35 -10.52 14.75 -1.17
N HIS A 36 -11.85 14.55 -1.10
CA HIS A 36 -12.69 15.19 -0.09
C HIS A 36 -12.32 14.73 1.31
N LEU A 37 -12.07 13.43 1.51
CA LEU A 37 -11.59 12.93 2.80
C LEU A 37 -10.21 13.50 3.13
N TYR A 38 -9.28 13.46 2.18
CA TYR A 38 -7.95 14.05 2.35
C TYR A 38 -8.03 15.51 2.77
N SER A 39 -8.80 16.33 2.05
CA SER A 39 -9.02 17.75 2.33
C SER A 39 -9.71 17.99 3.69
N ALA A 40 -10.67 17.14 4.07
CA ALA A 40 -11.37 17.24 5.35
C ALA A 40 -10.43 17.00 6.55
N LEU A 41 -9.35 16.24 6.37
CA LEU A 41 -8.39 15.95 7.41
C LEU A 41 -7.22 16.95 7.48
N GLN A 42 -7.14 17.94 6.58
CA GLN A 42 -6.04 18.92 6.58
C GLN A 42 -6.16 19.93 7.75
N PRO A 43 -5.06 20.35 8.41
CA PRO A 43 -5.05 21.33 9.49
C PRO A 43 -5.72 22.65 9.12
N GLU A 44 -5.67 23.03 7.84
CA GLU A 44 -6.32 24.22 7.31
C GLU A 44 -7.85 24.13 7.38
N ASN A 45 -8.41 22.93 7.49
CA ASN A 45 -9.84 22.71 7.68
C ASN A 45 -10.20 22.80 9.18
N PRO A 46 -11.05 23.77 9.59
CA PRO A 46 -11.44 23.93 11.00
C PRO A 46 -12.12 22.70 11.62
N ALA A 47 -12.73 21.84 10.81
CA ALA A 47 -13.40 20.62 11.27
C ALA A 47 -12.47 19.42 11.40
N SER A 48 -11.21 19.53 10.95
CA SER A 48 -10.28 18.41 10.85
C SER A 48 -10.06 17.69 12.17
N GLU A 49 -9.77 18.41 13.26
CA GLU A 49 -9.51 17.79 14.57
C GLU A 49 -10.70 17.00 15.10
N ARG A 50 -11.92 17.48 14.84
CA ARG A 50 -13.15 16.74 15.19
C ARG A 50 -13.24 15.47 14.37
N PHE A 51 -13.04 15.55 13.06
CA PHE A 51 -13.08 14.38 12.17
C PHE A 51 -12.01 13.34 12.53
N LEU A 52 -10.78 13.78 12.76
CA LEU A 52 -9.69 12.92 13.20
C LEU A 52 -9.99 12.26 14.54
N THR A 53 -10.61 12.97 15.48
CA THR A 53 -11.00 12.40 16.77
C THR A 53 -11.99 11.26 16.60
N GLU A 54 -13.04 11.45 15.79
CA GLU A 54 -14.03 10.40 15.52
C GLU A 54 -13.41 9.19 14.82
N LEU A 55 -12.60 9.43 13.77
CA LEU A 55 -11.93 8.36 13.03
C LEU A 55 -10.95 7.58 13.90
N ARG A 56 -10.14 8.26 14.72
CA ARG A 56 -9.16 7.62 15.63
C ARG A 56 -9.84 6.85 16.75
N ASN A 57 -11.00 7.30 17.22
CA ASN A 57 -11.78 6.57 18.22
C ASN A 57 -12.40 5.30 17.60
N ARG A 58 -12.91 5.40 16.37
CA ARG A 58 -13.54 4.29 15.64
C ARG A 58 -12.54 3.25 15.15
N PHE A 59 -11.40 3.69 14.61
CA PHE A 59 -10.40 2.84 13.96
C PHE A 59 -9.09 2.87 14.75
N ARG A 60 -8.95 1.93 15.69
CA ARG A 60 -7.70 1.77 16.48
C ARG A 60 -6.56 1.15 15.68
N TYR A 61 -6.90 0.29 14.73
CA TYR A 61 -5.95 -0.43 13.89
C TYR A 61 -6.34 -0.25 12.42
N GLY A 62 -5.36 0.02 11.55
CA GLY A 62 -5.51 0.03 10.11
C GLY A 62 -4.59 -1.01 9.48
N LEU A 63 -5.13 -1.85 8.60
CA LEU A 63 -4.36 -2.77 7.75
C LEU A 63 -4.59 -2.35 6.30
N VAL A 64 -3.51 -2.05 5.58
CA VAL A 64 -3.56 -1.69 4.18
C VAL A 64 -2.72 -2.69 3.40
N ASP A 65 -3.38 -3.49 2.58
CA ASP A 65 -2.74 -4.42 1.65
C ASP A 65 -2.48 -3.73 0.30
N GLU A 66 -1.56 -4.29 -0.48
CA GLU A 66 -1.11 -3.75 -1.78
C GLU A 66 -0.71 -2.27 -1.71
N PHE A 67 -0.02 -1.88 -0.62
CA PHE A 67 0.32 -0.48 -0.36
C PHE A 67 1.21 0.16 -1.44
N GLN A 68 1.93 -0.64 -2.23
CA GLN A 68 2.70 -0.16 -3.38
C GLN A 68 1.85 0.45 -4.52
N ASP A 69 0.54 0.22 -4.50
CA ASP A 69 -0.42 0.74 -5.48
C ASP A 69 -1.18 1.99 -4.97
N THR A 70 -0.74 2.56 -3.84
CA THR A 70 -1.35 3.77 -3.26
C THR A 70 -0.73 5.07 -3.79
N ASP A 71 -1.48 6.16 -3.64
CA ASP A 71 -1.05 7.52 -3.98
C ASP A 71 -0.82 8.42 -2.74
N ALA A 72 -0.23 9.59 -2.96
CA ALA A 72 0.12 10.53 -1.90
C ALA A 72 -1.09 11.04 -1.09
N ALA A 73 -2.28 11.14 -1.70
CA ALA A 73 -3.49 11.56 -0.98
C ALA A 73 -3.96 10.43 -0.04
N GLN A 74 -3.95 9.19 -0.50
CA GLN A 74 -4.25 8.03 0.34
C GLN A 74 -3.25 7.88 1.48
N TRP A 75 -1.94 7.99 1.20
CA TRP A 75 -0.92 7.99 2.25
C TRP A 75 -1.17 9.08 3.28
N GLY A 76 -1.43 10.32 2.84
CA GLY A 76 -1.70 11.42 3.76
C GLY A 76 -2.94 11.21 4.63
N ILE A 77 -3.97 10.52 4.14
CA ILE A 77 -5.13 10.11 4.96
C ILE A 77 -4.69 9.13 6.05
N PHE A 78 -3.98 8.05 5.69
CA PHE A 78 -3.56 7.04 6.66
C PHE A 78 -2.58 7.60 7.69
N ARG A 79 -1.62 8.40 7.24
CA ARG A 79 -0.66 9.13 8.09
C ARG A 79 -1.37 9.97 9.14
N ARG A 80 -2.33 10.80 8.72
CA ARG A 80 -3.15 11.65 9.59
C ARG A 80 -3.93 10.84 10.61
N ILE A 81 -4.61 9.78 10.17
CA ILE A 81 -5.48 9.01 11.06
C ILE A 81 -4.64 8.23 12.07
N PHE A 82 -3.61 7.52 11.61
CA PHE A 82 -2.91 6.53 12.44
C PHE A 82 -1.55 7.01 12.93
N LEU A 83 -0.65 7.44 12.03
CA LEU A 83 0.75 7.73 12.37
C LEU A 83 0.89 8.98 13.25
N GLU A 84 0.10 10.03 12.98
CA GLU A 84 0.08 11.27 13.76
C GLU A 84 -0.79 11.16 15.04
N SER A 85 -1.41 10.01 15.29
CA SER A 85 -2.27 9.84 16.48
C SER A 85 -1.44 9.68 17.75
N LYS A 86 -1.76 10.48 18.76
CA LYS A 86 -1.19 10.35 20.12
C LYS A 86 -1.94 9.34 21.00
N LYS A 87 -2.95 8.64 20.45
CA LYS A 87 -3.86 7.74 21.21
C LYS A 87 -3.58 6.25 20.97
N GLY A 88 -2.36 5.90 20.56
CA GLY A 88 -1.93 4.51 20.36
C GLY A 88 -2.60 3.81 19.17
N ASN A 89 -3.06 4.55 18.17
CA ASN A 89 -3.54 3.97 16.92
C ASN A 89 -2.36 3.31 16.18
N ARG A 90 -2.59 2.19 15.51
CA ARG A 90 -1.55 1.46 14.76
C ARG A 90 -1.92 1.28 13.30
N LEU A 91 -0.91 1.35 12.45
CA LEU A 91 -1.03 1.14 11.01
C LEU A 91 -0.08 0.03 10.58
N PHE A 92 -0.61 -0.93 9.84
CA PHE A 92 0.14 -2.01 9.21
C PHE A 92 0.01 -1.84 7.70
N LEU A 93 1.15 -1.69 7.05
CA LEU A 93 1.23 -1.57 5.60
C LEU A 93 1.88 -2.82 5.05
N ILE A 94 1.16 -3.51 4.17
CA ILE A 94 1.61 -4.71 3.49
C ILE A 94 1.74 -4.36 2.01
N GLY A 95 2.86 -4.74 1.42
CA GLY A 95 3.10 -4.50 0.00
C GLY A 95 4.50 -4.86 -0.43
N ASP A 96 4.67 -4.99 -1.74
CA ASP A 96 5.95 -5.31 -2.39
C ASP A 96 6.24 -4.26 -3.47
N PRO A 97 7.25 -3.38 -3.30
CA PRO A 97 7.56 -2.35 -4.29
C PRO A 97 8.00 -2.97 -5.63
N LYS A 98 8.47 -4.22 -5.66
CA LYS A 98 8.80 -4.94 -6.90
C LYS A 98 7.58 -5.19 -7.78
N GLN A 99 6.39 -5.19 -7.18
CA GLN A 99 5.11 -5.46 -7.86
C GLN A 99 4.34 -4.19 -8.22
N SER A 100 4.92 -2.99 -8.00
CA SER A 100 4.31 -1.73 -8.41
C SER A 100 4.32 -1.59 -9.94
N ILE A 101 3.33 -2.19 -10.59
CA ILE A 101 3.12 -2.15 -12.05
C ILE A 101 2.12 -1.08 -12.48
N TYR A 102 1.49 -0.39 -11.52
CA TYR A 102 0.41 0.58 -11.77
C TYR A 102 0.84 2.04 -11.87
N ARG A 103 2.11 2.32 -12.22
CA ARG A 103 2.63 3.69 -12.37
C ARG A 103 1.78 4.58 -13.30
N PHE A 104 1.10 3.98 -14.29
CA PHE A 104 0.20 4.70 -15.21
C PHE A 104 -1.11 5.18 -14.58
N ARG A 105 -1.50 4.68 -13.39
CA ARG A 105 -2.71 5.08 -12.66
C ARG A 105 -2.46 6.12 -11.56
N GLY A 106 -1.23 6.61 -11.43
CA GLY A 106 -0.85 7.54 -10.37
C GLY A 106 -0.42 6.87 -9.07
N ALA A 107 -0.41 5.53 -9.00
CA ALA A 107 0.32 4.82 -7.96
C ALA A 107 1.80 5.19 -8.05
N ASP A 108 2.36 5.61 -6.92
CA ASP A 108 3.71 6.14 -6.88
C ASP A 108 4.57 5.32 -5.93
N VAL A 109 5.50 4.55 -6.49
CA VAL A 109 6.49 3.83 -5.70
C VAL A 109 7.27 4.78 -4.78
N GLN A 110 7.37 6.06 -5.14
CA GLN A 110 7.93 7.09 -4.26
C GLN A 110 7.08 7.29 -2.99
N THR A 111 5.75 7.26 -3.09
CA THR A 111 4.86 7.31 -1.90
C THR A 111 5.10 6.11 -0.99
N TYR A 112 5.27 4.91 -1.56
CA TYR A 112 5.63 3.72 -0.78
C TYR A 112 6.97 3.91 -0.05
N LEU A 113 7.99 4.42 -0.75
CA LEU A 113 9.32 4.62 -0.18
C LEU A 113 9.32 5.70 0.92
N GLU A 114 8.59 6.80 0.71
CA GLU A 114 8.42 7.87 1.69
C GLU A 114 7.70 7.40 2.94
N ALA A 115 6.60 6.67 2.78
CA ALA A 115 5.86 6.10 3.90
C ALA A 115 6.70 5.08 4.69
N LYS A 116 7.47 4.24 3.97
CA LYS A 116 8.41 3.30 4.60
C LYS A 116 9.48 4.03 5.41
N GLU A 117 10.09 5.08 4.84
CA GLU A 117 11.10 5.88 5.54
C GLU A 117 10.50 6.58 6.77
N GLU A 118 9.32 7.18 6.65
CA GLU A 118 8.65 7.86 7.75
C GLU A 118 8.28 6.90 8.89
N ILE A 119 7.78 5.71 8.55
CA ILE A 119 7.50 4.67 9.55
C ILE A 119 8.78 4.21 10.23
N LEU A 120 9.84 3.88 9.48
CA LEU A 120 11.10 3.38 10.06
C LEU A 120 11.80 4.42 10.94
N ASN A 121 11.59 5.70 10.68
CA ASN A 121 12.11 6.80 11.50
C ASN A 121 11.23 7.12 12.73
N SER A 122 10.04 6.54 12.84
CA SER A 122 9.16 6.70 14.00
C SER A 122 9.65 5.84 15.18
N PRO A 123 9.55 6.32 16.44
CA PRO A 123 10.01 5.58 17.61
C PRO A 123 9.41 4.17 17.78
N GLU A 124 8.17 3.98 17.33
CA GLU A 124 7.43 2.70 17.40
C GLU A 124 7.37 1.99 16.04
N GLY A 125 8.12 2.49 15.05
CA GLY A 125 8.14 1.96 13.70
C GLY A 125 8.93 0.66 13.57
N ALA A 126 8.43 -0.25 12.74
CA ALA A 126 9.13 -1.48 12.41
C ALA A 126 8.88 -1.87 10.95
N GLY A 127 9.89 -2.48 10.33
CA GLY A 127 9.82 -3.06 9.00
C GLY A 127 10.09 -4.55 9.05
N TYR A 128 9.27 -5.33 8.38
CA TYR A 128 9.39 -6.78 8.30
C TYR A 128 9.53 -7.21 6.83
N THR A 129 10.18 -8.35 6.60
CA THR A 129 10.27 -8.97 5.28
C THR A 129 9.89 -10.43 5.42
N LEU A 130 9.04 -10.92 4.53
CA LEU A 130 8.72 -12.33 4.43
C LEU A 130 9.64 -12.94 3.37
N ASP A 131 10.54 -13.82 3.80
CA ASP A 131 11.55 -14.46 2.96
C ASP A 131 11.14 -15.87 2.51
N THR A 132 10.01 -16.39 2.96
CA THR A 132 9.55 -17.74 2.62
C THR A 132 8.36 -17.68 1.65
N ASN A 133 8.51 -18.27 0.46
CA ASN A 133 7.47 -18.36 -0.55
C ASN A 133 6.72 -19.69 -0.45
N TRP A 134 5.49 -19.63 0.05
CA TRP A 134 4.62 -20.79 0.23
C TRP A 134 3.77 -21.14 -0.99
N ARG A 135 3.87 -20.38 -2.09
CA ARG A 135 3.00 -20.49 -3.26
C ARG A 135 3.62 -21.28 -4.41
N SER A 136 4.95 -21.28 -4.50
CA SER A 136 5.70 -21.76 -5.67
C SER A 136 6.58 -22.96 -5.34
N THR A 137 6.95 -23.75 -6.35
CA THR A 137 7.89 -24.85 -6.16
C THR A 137 9.32 -24.34 -5.95
N PRO A 138 10.21 -25.11 -5.30
CA PRO A 138 11.60 -24.72 -5.08
C PRO A 138 12.34 -24.37 -6.38
N GLU A 139 12.09 -25.10 -7.46
CA GLU A 139 12.76 -24.89 -8.75
C GLU A 139 12.36 -23.55 -9.38
N LEU A 140 11.08 -23.16 -9.24
CA LEU A 140 10.59 -21.89 -9.73
C LEU A 140 11.17 -20.72 -8.90
N ILE A 141 11.24 -20.89 -7.57
CA ILE A 141 11.84 -19.92 -6.66
C ILE A 141 13.32 -19.71 -7.00
N GLU A 142 14.07 -20.80 -7.21
CA GLU A 142 15.48 -20.73 -7.61
C GLU A 142 15.66 -20.02 -8.95
N GLY A 143 14.81 -20.33 -9.94
CA GLY A 143 14.82 -19.65 -11.23
C GLY A 143 14.61 -18.14 -11.10
N PHE A 144 13.65 -17.71 -10.28
CA PHE A 144 13.39 -16.28 -10.04
C PHE A 144 14.53 -15.60 -9.27
N ASN A 145 15.07 -16.21 -8.23
CA ASN A 145 16.20 -15.66 -7.47
C ASN A 145 17.42 -15.46 -8.37
N ARG A 146 17.70 -16.42 -9.27
CA ARG A 146 18.75 -16.27 -10.27
C ARG A 146 18.42 -15.13 -11.24
N LEU A 147 17.23 -15.10 -11.83
CA LEU A 147 16.85 -14.08 -12.82
C LEU A 147 16.92 -12.65 -12.27
N PHE A 148 16.45 -12.46 -11.04
CA PHE A 148 16.36 -11.16 -10.39
C PHE A 148 17.57 -10.82 -9.51
N SER A 149 18.64 -11.63 -9.57
CA SER A 149 19.87 -11.38 -8.82
C SER A 149 20.48 -10.03 -9.20
N LYS A 150 21.23 -9.43 -8.26
CA LYS A 150 21.90 -8.14 -8.46
C LYS A 150 22.84 -8.16 -9.68
N ASP A 151 23.43 -9.31 -9.97
CA ASP A 151 24.39 -9.49 -11.08
C ASP A 151 23.74 -9.37 -12.47
N ASN A 152 22.43 -9.64 -12.58
CA ASN A 152 21.72 -9.61 -13.85
C ASN A 152 21.19 -8.21 -14.23
N GLY A 153 21.35 -7.21 -13.34
CA GLY A 153 20.99 -5.82 -13.63
C GLY A 153 19.50 -5.57 -13.92
N TRP A 154 18.62 -6.50 -13.56
CA TRP A 154 17.18 -6.40 -13.80
C TRP A 154 16.57 -5.19 -13.09
N PHE A 155 16.89 -5.06 -11.79
CA PHE A 155 16.56 -3.88 -11.01
C PHE A 155 17.70 -2.88 -11.12
N ARG A 156 17.41 -1.72 -11.70
CA ARG A 156 18.41 -0.67 -11.85
C ARG A 156 18.87 -0.15 -10.49
N PRO A 157 20.17 0.08 -10.26
CA PRO A 157 20.69 0.57 -8.99
C PRO A 157 20.01 1.86 -8.50
N GLU A 158 19.56 2.72 -9.41
CA GLU A 158 18.91 3.99 -9.07
C GLU A 158 17.48 3.85 -8.57
N SER A 159 16.86 2.66 -8.70
CA SER A 159 15.44 2.45 -8.41
C SER A 159 15.10 2.37 -6.92
N LYS A 160 16.10 2.23 -6.02
CA LYS A 160 15.94 1.90 -4.59
C LYS A 160 15.12 0.63 -4.31
N ILE A 161 14.78 -0.13 -5.36
CA ILE A 161 14.07 -1.41 -5.28
C ILE A 161 15.12 -2.49 -5.39
N GLU A 162 15.17 -3.38 -4.39
CA GLU A 162 16.07 -4.53 -4.40
C GLU A 162 15.27 -5.83 -4.39
N HIS A 163 15.71 -6.81 -5.18
CA HIS A 163 15.29 -8.19 -5.00
C HIS A 163 15.96 -8.76 -3.76
N ARG A 164 15.15 -9.41 -2.93
CA ARG A 164 15.63 -10.24 -1.83
C ARG A 164 15.23 -11.67 -2.16
N ASP A 165 16.21 -12.56 -2.10
CA ASP A 165 15.96 -13.96 -2.34
C ASP A 165 14.94 -14.49 -1.35
N CYS A 166 14.06 -15.35 -1.86
CA CYS A 166 13.11 -16.08 -1.04
C CYS A 166 13.44 -17.57 -1.05
N ALA A 167 13.13 -18.26 0.04
CA ALA A 167 13.27 -19.69 0.19
C ALA A 167 11.93 -20.38 0.00
N ALA A 168 11.96 -21.63 -0.47
CA ALA A 168 10.82 -22.52 -0.34
C ALA A 168 10.69 -22.97 1.13
N PRO A 169 9.46 -23.26 1.61
CA PRO A 169 9.30 -23.79 2.96
C PRO A 169 10.05 -25.12 3.14
N PRO A 170 10.41 -25.48 4.39
CA PRO A 170 10.97 -26.79 4.74
C PRO A 170 10.13 -27.96 4.18
N GLU A 171 10.77 -29.05 3.76
CA GLU A 171 10.08 -30.18 3.10
C GLU A 171 8.98 -30.82 3.95
N ASP A 172 9.17 -30.86 5.27
CA ASP A 172 8.21 -31.34 6.25
C ASP A 172 6.94 -30.47 6.30
N LEU A 173 7.07 -29.16 6.06
CA LEU A 173 5.97 -28.20 6.01
C LEU A 173 5.35 -28.03 4.60
N ARG A 174 5.94 -28.64 3.56
CA ARG A 174 5.39 -28.64 2.19
C ARG A 174 4.16 -29.52 2.01
N LYS A 175 3.78 -30.32 3.00
CA LYS A 175 2.59 -31.18 2.95
C LYS A 175 1.33 -30.34 3.10
N SER A 176 0.86 -29.76 1.99
CA SER A 176 -0.49 -29.21 1.92
C SER A 176 -1.50 -30.35 1.80
N PHE A 177 -2.42 -30.45 2.76
CA PHE A 177 -3.56 -31.33 2.64
C PHE A 177 -4.71 -30.53 2.00
N LEU A 178 -5.23 -31.04 0.88
CA LEU A 178 -6.50 -30.58 0.35
C LEU A 178 -7.60 -31.20 1.22
N LEU A 179 -8.21 -30.41 2.09
CA LEU A 179 -9.46 -30.79 2.74
C LEU A 179 -10.60 -30.49 1.77
N GLU A 180 -11.21 -31.52 1.22
CA GLU A 180 -12.48 -31.37 0.49
C GLU A 180 -13.59 -31.03 1.50
N ASP A 181 -14.18 -29.85 1.30
CA ASP A 181 -15.41 -29.45 1.98
C ASP A 181 -16.60 -30.21 1.36
N PRO A 182 -17.37 -31.00 2.14
CA PRO A 182 -18.55 -31.70 1.63
C PRO A 182 -19.64 -30.78 1.08
N THR A 183 -19.55 -29.46 1.32
CA THR A 183 -20.54 -28.47 0.91
C THR A 183 -20.24 -27.77 -0.43
N GLY A 184 -19.12 -28.10 -1.10
CA GLY A 184 -18.81 -27.62 -2.45
C GLY A 184 -18.20 -26.21 -2.54
N THR A 185 -17.75 -25.64 -1.42
CA THR A 185 -16.98 -24.39 -1.40
C THR A 185 -15.52 -24.66 -1.76
N ARG A 186 -14.85 -23.75 -2.49
CA ARG A 186 -13.45 -23.93 -2.93
C ARG A 186 -12.52 -24.25 -1.75
N ALA A 187 -11.63 -25.21 -1.97
CA ALA A 187 -10.66 -25.67 -0.98
C ALA A 187 -9.82 -24.52 -0.40
N ILE A 188 -9.80 -24.43 0.93
CA ILE A 188 -8.88 -23.60 1.70
C ILE A 188 -7.62 -24.44 1.91
N ASN A 189 -6.47 -23.99 1.45
CA ASN A 189 -5.20 -24.61 1.81
C ASN A 189 -4.93 -24.36 3.30
N LEU A 190 -5.08 -25.40 4.12
CA LEU A 190 -4.72 -25.38 5.53
C LEU A 190 -3.30 -25.93 5.68
N ILE A 191 -2.38 -25.08 6.14
CA ILE A 191 -1.04 -25.50 6.55
C ILE A 191 -1.14 -25.79 8.05
N GLN A 192 -0.99 -27.06 8.42
CA GLN A 192 -0.90 -27.44 9.83
C GLN A 192 0.47 -27.02 10.36
N MET A 193 0.51 -25.91 11.09
CA MET A 193 1.71 -25.52 11.84
C MET A 193 1.77 -26.36 13.12
N THR A 194 2.46 -27.50 13.06
CA THR A 194 2.88 -28.21 14.28
C THR A 194 4.23 -27.69 14.72
N GLU A 195 4.26 -27.20 15.95
CA GLU A 195 5.41 -26.89 16.82
C GLU A 195 6.01 -25.47 16.74
N GLY A 196 5.70 -24.69 17.79
CA GLY A 196 6.71 -23.98 18.60
C GLY A 196 7.31 -22.69 18.04
N ILE A 197 6.61 -21.56 18.20
CA ILE A 197 7.30 -20.27 18.38
C ILE A 197 7.83 -20.27 19.83
N GLY A 198 9.10 -20.64 19.98
CA GLY A 198 9.92 -20.34 21.16
C GLY A 198 10.87 -19.19 20.83
#